data_AF-A0A7J4G096-F1
#
_entry.id   AF-A0A7J4G096-F1
#
_cell.length_a   1.000
_cell.length_b   1.000
_cell.length_c   1.000
_cell.angle_alpha   90.00
_cell.angle_beta   90.00
_cell.angle_gamma   90.00
#
_symmetry.space_group_name_H-M   'P 1'
#
loop_
_entity.id
_entity.type
_entity.pdbx_description
1 polymer ?
#
loop_
_entity_poly.entity_id
_entity_poly.type
_entity_poly.pdbx_seq_one_letter_code
_entity_poly.pdbx_strand_id
1 'polypeptide(L)'
;MSSRPLGVTVLAILYIIFSVLQLFGGLAMIFFGALMMSMFGFPGMGQGMAGLGFLVGWFSLISIVFIVLGIIGLAIGFGLLAGKEWARILAIIFGLFNIFFGLLSIMSGGLLSLVFGVLVVWYLLQPHVKSFFVEGL
;
A
#
# COMPACT_ATOMS: atom_id res chain seq x y z
N MET A 1 -5.31 -19.12 -26.09
CA MET A 1 -4.48 -18.58 -25.00
C MET A 1 -4.41 -17.07 -25.21
N SER A 2 -5.31 -16.31 -24.59
CA SER A 2 -5.24 -14.84 -24.59
C SER A 2 -3.93 -14.46 -23.89
N SER A 3 -2.97 -13.96 -24.66
CA SER A 3 -1.68 -13.54 -24.12
C SER A 3 -1.93 -12.45 -23.09
N ARG A 4 -1.40 -12.61 -21.87
CA ARG A 4 -1.60 -11.66 -20.78
C ARG A 4 -1.08 -10.28 -21.22
N PRO A 5 -1.86 -9.19 -21.08
CA PRO A 5 -1.38 -7.86 -21.44
C PRO A 5 -0.14 -7.52 -20.61
N LEU A 6 0.95 -7.11 -21.27
CA LEU A 6 2.22 -6.80 -20.59
C LEU A 6 2.05 -5.78 -19.46
N GLY A 7 1.17 -4.80 -19.62
CA GLY A 7 0.92 -3.80 -18.57
C GLY A 7 0.24 -4.37 -17.33
N VAL A 8 -0.58 -5.43 -17.44
CA VAL A 8 -1.12 -6.13 -16.26
C VAL A 8 -0.01 -6.82 -15.48
N THR A 9 0.94 -7.45 -16.18
CA THR A 9 2.11 -8.06 -15.56
C THR A 9 3.00 -7.02 -14.89
N VAL A 10 3.26 -5.89 -15.54
CA VAL A 10 4.03 -4.77 -14.97
C VAL A 10 3.34 -4.23 -13.71
N LEU A 11 2.03 -3.96 -13.77
CA LEU A 11 1.28 -3.48 -12.61
C LEU A 11 1.30 -4.48 -11.46
N ALA A 12 1.11 -5.76 -11.74
CA ALA A 12 1.14 -6.79 -10.72
C ALA A 12 2.51 -6.87 -10.02
N ILE A 13 3.61 -6.80 -10.79
CA ILE A 13 4.97 -6.77 -10.24
C ILE A 13 5.18 -5.51 -9.40
N LEU A 14 4.71 -4.34 -9.86
CA LEU A 14 4.78 -3.10 -9.07
C LEU A 14 4.03 -3.22 -7.74
N TYR A 15 2.81 -3.75 -7.75
CA TYR A 15 2.06 -4.02 -6.53
C TYR A 15 2.83 -4.95 -5.59
N ILE A 16 3.38 -6.04 -6.10
CA ILE A 16 4.18 -6.97 -5.28
C ILE A 16 5.37 -6.26 -4.65
N ILE A 17 6.15 -5.52 -5.44
CA ILE A 17 7.34 -4.80 -4.95
C ILE A 17 6.94 -3.79 -3.88
N PHE A 18 5.96 -2.92 -4.15
CA PHE A 18 5.53 -1.91 -3.18
C PHE A 18 4.98 -2.54 -1.91
N SER A 19 4.23 -3.63 -2.02
CA SER A 19 3.70 -4.35 -0.86
C SER A 19 4.78 -5.03 -0.04
N VAL A 20 5.78 -5.65 -0.67
CA VAL A 20 6.93 -6.21 0.05
C VAL A 20 7.68 -5.11 0.80
N LEU A 21 7.98 -3.99 0.13
CA LEU A 21 8.61 -2.83 0.78
C LEU A 21 7.78 -2.28 1.93
N GLN A 22 6.44 -2.23 1.77
CA GLN A 22 5.53 -1.78 2.81
C GLN A 22 5.50 -2.72 4.02
N LEU A 23 5.56 -4.04 3.81
CA LEU A 23 5.66 -5.03 4.88
C LEU A 23 6.95 -4.85 5.67
N PHE A 24 8.08 -4.70 4.97
CA PHE A 24 9.37 -4.42 5.62
C PHE A 24 9.34 -3.09 6.36
N GLY A 25 8.73 -2.05 5.78
CA GLY A 25 8.54 -0.75 6.44
C GLY A 25 7.70 -0.86 7.71
N GLY A 26 6.59 -1.60 7.68
CA GLY A 26 5.74 -1.85 8.85
C GLY A 26 6.49 -2.62 9.95
N LEU A 27 7.21 -3.68 9.59
CA LEU A 27 8.04 -4.44 10.54
C LEU A 27 9.17 -3.59 11.13
N ALA A 28 9.84 -2.77 10.31
CA ALA A 28 10.86 -1.84 10.77
C ALA A 28 10.28 -0.80 11.74
N MET A 29 9.07 -0.30 11.49
CA MET A 29 8.37 0.61 12.40
C MET A 29 8.04 -0.05 13.75
N ILE A 30 7.61 -1.32 13.77
CA ILE A 30 7.38 -2.05 15.03
C ILE A 30 8.69 -2.15 15.82
N PHE A 31 9.77 -2.58 15.17
CA PHE A 31 11.07 -2.72 15.80
C PHE A 31 11.58 -1.38 16.35
N PHE A 32 11.44 -0.32 15.55
CA PHE A 32 11.83 1.03 15.95
C PHE A 32 11.00 1.58 17.11
N GLY A 33 9.68 1.35 17.10
CA GLY A 33 8.80 1.73 18.21
C GLY A 33 9.16 1.01 19.51
N ALA A 34 9.46 -0.29 19.44
CA ALA A 34 9.92 -1.08 20.60
C ALA A 34 11.27 -0.58 21.14
N LEU A 35 12.22 -0.26 20.25
CA LEU A 35 13.51 0.33 20.62
C LEU A 35 13.33 1.68 21.30
N MET A 36 12.44 2.54 20.79
CA MET A 36 12.15 3.83 21.41
C MET A 36 11.53 3.67 22.81
N MET A 37 10.62 2.70 22.99
CA MET A 37 10.07 2.40 24.31
C MET A 37 11.13 1.89 25.29
N SER A 38 12.10 1.09 24.85
CA SER A 38 13.15 0.61 25.76
C SER A 38 14.15 1.70 26.16
N MET A 39 14.39 2.68 25.28
CA MET A 39 15.29 3.81 25.56
C MET A 39 14.63 4.93 26.37
N PHE A 40 13.34 5.19 26.15
CA PHE A 40 12.64 6.39 26.67
C PHE A 40 11.38 6.07 27.50
N GLY A 41 10.97 4.81 27.61
CA GLY A 41 9.71 4.39 28.25
C GLY A 41 9.81 3.98 29.72
N PHE A 42 10.86 4.41 30.45
CA PHE A 42 11.03 4.05 31.86
C PHE A 42 9.95 4.69 32.76
N PRO A 43 9.32 3.93 33.68
CA PRO A 43 8.48 4.49 34.73
C PRO A 43 9.33 5.41 35.63
N GLY A 44 9.07 6.71 35.60
CA GLY A 44 9.82 7.73 36.37
C GLY A 44 10.39 8.89 35.56
N MET A 45 10.39 8.80 34.22
CA MET A 45 10.70 9.95 33.37
C MET A 45 9.51 10.93 33.40
N GLY A 46 9.73 12.13 33.95
CA GLY A 46 8.67 13.11 34.29
C GLY A 46 7.79 13.55 33.12
N GLN A 47 6.73 14.31 33.46
CA GLN A 47 5.62 14.73 32.58
C GLN A 47 6.01 15.30 31.19
N GLY A 48 7.25 15.75 31.00
CA GLY A 48 7.80 16.17 29.69
C GLY A 48 7.93 15.06 28.64
N MET A 49 7.92 13.77 29.01
CA MET A 49 8.00 12.65 28.06
C MET A 49 6.65 12.01 27.69
N ALA A 50 5.53 12.49 28.23
CA ALA A 50 4.19 11.98 27.88
C ALA A 50 3.89 12.07 26.37
N GLY A 51 4.40 13.11 25.69
CA GLY A 51 4.31 13.27 24.24
C GLY A 51 5.05 12.20 23.45
N LEU A 52 6.16 11.66 23.98
CA LEU A 52 6.90 10.57 23.35
C LEU A 52 6.15 9.24 23.46
N GLY A 53 5.52 8.97 24.62
CA GLY A 53 4.67 7.79 24.79
C GLY A 53 3.47 7.78 23.82
N PHE A 54 2.83 8.94 23.64
CA PHE A 54 1.78 9.13 22.63
C PHE A 54 2.31 8.84 21.22
N LEU A 55 3.42 9.45 20.81
CA LEU A 55 4.02 9.24 19.49
C LEU A 55 4.35 7.76 19.23
N VAL A 56 4.96 7.06 20.19
CA VAL A 56 5.27 5.63 20.05
C VAL A 56 4.00 4.77 19.93
N GLY A 57 2.95 5.10 20.66
CA GLY A 57 1.63 4.49 20.49
C GLY A 57 1.07 4.68 19.06
N TRP A 58 1.19 5.88 18.50
CA TRP A 58 0.77 6.15 17.11
C TRP A 58 1.59 5.39 16.06
N PHE A 59 2.91 5.33 16.20
CA PHE A 59 3.76 4.54 15.30
C PHE A 59 3.38 3.07 15.31
N SER A 60 3.02 2.53 16.47
CA SER A 60 2.58 1.14 16.61
C SER A 60 1.27 0.89 15.87
N LEU A 61 0.29 1.79 15.98
CA LEU A 61 -0.98 1.68 15.24
C LEU A 61 -0.78 1.77 13.72
N ILE A 62 0.02 2.74 13.27
CA ILE A 62 0.30 2.93 11.84
C ILE A 62 1.02 1.71 11.25
N SER A 63 1.91 1.07 12.01
CA SER A 63 2.61 -0.13 11.54
C SER A 63 1.68 -1.31 11.25
N ILE A 64 0.63 -1.51 12.07
CA ILE A 64 -0.35 -2.58 11.86
C ILE A 64 -1.10 -2.31 10.55
N VAL A 65 -1.52 -1.06 10.32
CA VAL A 65 -2.18 -0.66 9.08
C VAL A 65 -1.27 -0.93 7.87
N PHE A 66 0.02 -0.57 7.96
CA PHE A 66 0.99 -0.82 6.89
C PHE A 66 1.14 -2.31 6.59
N ILE A 67 1.19 -3.17 7.61
CA ILE A 67 1.31 -4.61 7.42
C ILE A 67 0.06 -5.18 6.74
N VAL A 68 -1.13 -4.80 7.22
CA VAL A 68 -2.40 -5.26 6.65
C VAL A 68 -2.53 -4.82 5.18
N LEU A 69 -2.22 -3.55 4.88
CA LEU A 69 -2.24 -3.05 3.50
C LEU A 69 -1.20 -3.73 2.61
N GLY A 70 -0.02 -4.04 3.15
CA GLY A 70 1.00 -4.82 2.45
C GLY A 70 0.51 -6.21 2.08
N ILE A 71 -0.15 -6.93 3.00
CA ILE A 71 -0.73 -8.26 2.71
C ILE A 71 -1.81 -8.15 1.63
N ILE A 72 -2.71 -7.16 1.74
CA ILE A 72 -3.76 -6.93 0.74
C ILE A 72 -3.15 -6.62 -0.64
N GLY A 73 -2.12 -5.77 -0.69
CA GLY A 73 -1.47 -5.42 -1.94
C GLY A 73 -0.73 -6.60 -2.60
N LEU A 74 -0.13 -7.51 -1.81
CA LEU A 74 0.37 -8.79 -2.33
C LEU A 74 -0.75 -9.63 -2.94
N ALA A 75 -1.89 -9.75 -2.24
CA ALA A 75 -3.04 -10.49 -2.75
C ALA A 75 -3.56 -9.90 -4.07
N ILE A 76 -3.61 -8.56 -4.18
CA ILE A 76 -3.95 -7.86 -5.43
C ILE A 76 -2.93 -8.18 -6.52
N GLY A 77 -1.62 -8.10 -6.24
CA GLY A 77 -0.57 -8.40 -7.20
C GLY A 77 -0.68 -9.81 -7.77
N PHE A 78 -0.81 -10.83 -6.91
CA PHE A 78 -1.03 -12.21 -7.35
C PHE A 78 -2.37 -12.40 -8.05
N GLY A 79 -3.43 -11.73 -7.59
CA GLY A 79 -4.75 -11.78 -8.21
C GLY A 79 -4.77 -11.17 -9.62
N LEU A 80 -3.99 -10.11 -9.86
CA LEU A 80 -3.79 -9.51 -11.17
C LEU A 80 -3.04 -10.47 -12.11
N LEU A 81 -1.99 -11.15 -11.63
CA LEU A 81 -1.29 -12.18 -12.41
C LEU A 81 -2.19 -13.36 -12.75
N ALA A 82 -3.10 -13.73 -11.85
CA ALA A 82 -4.07 -14.79 -12.06
C ALA A 82 -5.26 -14.37 -12.96
N GLY A 83 -5.36 -13.10 -13.35
CA GLY A 83 -6.46 -12.60 -14.17
C GLY A 83 -7.82 -12.56 -13.46
N LYS A 84 -7.83 -12.49 -12.12
CA LYS A 84 -9.08 -12.52 -11.35
C LYS A 84 -9.74 -11.13 -11.30
N GLU A 85 -11.03 -11.06 -11.58
CA GLU A 85 -11.77 -9.78 -11.62
C GLU A 85 -11.79 -9.04 -10.27
N TRP A 86 -11.87 -9.75 -9.15
CA TRP A 86 -11.84 -9.12 -7.81
C TRP A 86 -10.54 -8.32 -7.58
N ALA A 87 -9.41 -8.80 -8.10
CA ALA A 87 -8.13 -8.13 -7.94
C ALA A 87 -8.07 -6.84 -8.76
N ARG A 88 -8.69 -6.84 -9.95
CA ARG A 88 -8.86 -5.64 -10.76
C ARG A 88 -9.73 -4.60 -10.06
N ILE A 89 -10.86 -5.00 -9.49
CA ILE A 89 -11.75 -4.07 -8.78
C ILE A 89 -11.02 -3.46 -7.58
N LEU A 90 -10.33 -4.27 -6.78
CA LEU A 90 -9.54 -3.76 -5.66
C LEU A 90 -8.42 -2.81 -6.13
N ALA A 91 -7.68 -3.16 -7.18
CA ALA A 91 -6.64 -2.28 -7.71
C ALA A 91 -7.19 -0.93 -8.17
N ILE A 92 -8.38 -0.89 -8.79
CA ILE A 92 -9.07 0.35 -9.16
C ILE A 92 -9.44 1.16 -7.90
N ILE A 93 -10.02 0.52 -6.88
CA ILE A 93 -10.39 1.18 -5.62
C ILE A 93 -9.14 1.79 -4.95
N PHE A 94 -8.05 1.03 -4.85
CA PHE A 94 -6.78 1.52 -4.31
C PHE A 94 -6.18 2.63 -5.17
N GLY A 95 -6.33 2.56 -6.49
CA GLY A 95 -5.94 3.63 -7.40
C GLY A 95 -6.70 4.93 -7.13
N LEU A 96 -8.02 4.85 -6.89
CA LEU A 96 -8.83 6.01 -6.51
C LEU A 96 -8.41 6.60 -5.16
N PHE A 97 -8.12 5.77 -4.17
CA PHE A 97 -7.56 6.24 -2.90
C PHE A 97 -6.22 6.94 -3.09
N ASN A 98 -5.32 6.39 -3.91
CA ASN A 98 -4.04 7.01 -4.24
C ASN A 98 -4.21 8.39 -4.89
N ILE A 99 -5.18 8.54 -5.80
CA ILE A 99 -5.52 9.84 -6.39
C ILE A 99 -6.02 10.80 -5.32
N PHE A 100 -6.99 10.38 -4.51
CA PHE A 100 -7.59 11.22 -3.47
C PHE A 100 -6.58 11.70 -2.45
N PHE A 101 -5.80 10.79 -1.85
CA PHE A 101 -4.76 11.15 -0.89
C PHE A 101 -3.58 11.88 -1.54
N GLY A 102 -3.25 11.55 -2.79
CA GLY A 102 -2.24 12.25 -3.58
C GLY A 102 -2.60 13.72 -3.77
N LEU A 103 -3.87 14.02 -4.08
CA LEU A 103 -4.38 15.40 -4.18
C LEU A 103 -4.27 16.16 -2.85
N LEU A 104 -4.63 15.52 -1.74
CA LEU A 104 -4.52 16.12 -0.40
C LEU A 104 -3.06 16.36 0.02
N SER A 105 -2.11 15.63 -0.55
CA SER A 105 -0.69 15.64 -0.16
C SER A 105 0.24 16.20 -1.25
N ILE A 106 -0.28 16.93 -2.25
CA ILE A 106 0.52 17.48 -3.36
C ILE A 106 1.75 18.23 -2.85
N MET A 107 1.60 19.07 -1.82
CA MET A 107 2.69 19.89 -1.29
C MET A 107 3.76 19.09 -0.52
N SER A 108 3.43 17.89 -0.06
CA SER A 108 4.32 17.00 0.70
C SER A 108 4.83 15.80 -0.09
N GLY A 109 4.68 15.81 -1.43
CA GLY A 109 5.18 14.76 -2.32
C GLY A 109 4.13 13.79 -2.85
N GLY A 110 2.84 14.08 -2.67
CA GLY A 110 1.70 13.29 -3.19
C GLY A 110 1.60 13.20 -4.71
N LEU A 111 2.47 13.89 -5.46
CA LEU A 111 2.54 13.79 -6.92
C LEU A 111 2.78 12.35 -7.39
N LEU A 112 3.66 11.60 -6.71
CA LEU A 112 3.96 10.22 -7.10
C LEU A 112 2.74 9.31 -6.93
N SER A 113 2.04 9.39 -5.79
CA SER A 113 0.84 8.60 -5.53
C SER A 113 -0.31 8.98 -6.47
N LEU A 114 -0.44 10.27 -6.78
CA LEU A 114 -1.43 10.76 -7.73
C LEU A 114 -1.19 10.19 -9.13
N VAL A 115 0.02 10.32 -9.67
CA VAL A 115 0.36 9.80 -11.01
C VAL A 115 0.17 8.29 -11.06
N PHE A 116 0.66 7.57 -10.06
CA PHE A 116 0.49 6.13 -9.98
C PHE A 116 -1.00 5.73 -9.94
N GLY A 117 -1.80 6.40 -9.11
CA GLY A 117 -3.23 6.13 -9.01
C GLY A 117 -3.97 6.39 -10.33
N VAL A 118 -3.69 7.51 -11.00
CA VAL A 118 -4.27 7.82 -12.33
C VAL A 118 -3.91 6.75 -13.34
N LEU A 119 -2.63 6.35 -13.41
CA LEU A 119 -2.17 5.32 -14.35
C LEU A 119 -2.85 3.97 -14.11
N VAL A 120 -2.97 3.54 -12.86
CA VAL A 120 -3.62 2.27 -12.49
C VAL A 120 -5.09 2.27 -12.90
N VAL A 121 -5.84 3.31 -12.52
CA VAL A 121 -7.27 3.41 -12.83
C VAL A 121 -7.49 3.49 -14.34
N TRP A 122 -6.75 4.35 -15.02
CA TRP A 122 -6.87 4.52 -16.46
C TRP A 122 -6.56 3.23 -17.23
N TYR A 123 -5.47 2.54 -16.89
CA TYR A 123 -5.06 1.32 -17.59
C TYR A 123 -6.03 0.15 -17.34
N LEU A 124 -6.47 -0.07 -16.11
CA LEU A 124 -7.39 -1.18 -15.78
C LEU A 124 -8.81 -0.97 -16.31
N LEU A 125 -9.17 0.25 -16.69
CA LEU A 125 -10.44 0.55 -17.35
C LEU A 125 -10.41 0.31 -18.87
N GLN A 126 -9.23 0.13 -19.48
CA GLN A 126 -9.15 -0.05 -20.93
C GLN A 126 -9.87 -1.35 -21.37
N PRO A 127 -10.64 -1.33 -22.49
CA PRO A 127 -11.45 -2.46 -22.92
C PRO A 127 -10.64 -3.76 -23.11
N HIS A 128 -9.43 -3.65 -23.66
CA HIS A 128 -8.55 -4.79 -23.89
C HIS A 128 -7.99 -5.42 -22.61
N VAL A 129 -7.97 -4.66 -21.50
CA VAL A 129 -7.59 -5.16 -20.18
C VAL A 129 -8.81 -5.77 -19.52
N LYS A 130 -9.97 -5.11 -19.62
CA LYS A 130 -11.24 -5.61 -19.07
C LYS A 130 -11.58 -7.00 -19.61
N SER A 131 -11.41 -7.25 -20.91
CA SER A 131 -11.68 -8.57 -21.51
C SER A 131 -10.83 -9.67 -20.88
N PHE A 132 -9.55 -9.42 -20.57
CA PHE A 132 -8.70 -10.40 -19.89
C PHE A 132 -9.23 -10.85 -18.51
N PHE A 133 -9.86 -9.95 -17.76
CA PHE A 133 -10.40 -10.26 -16.43
C PHE A 133 -11.82 -10.85 -16.46
N VAL A 134 -12.59 -10.52 -17.49
CA VAL A 134 -13.97 -11.03 -17.69
C VAL A 134 -13.96 -12.38 -18.39
N GLU A 135 -13.01 -12.61 -19.30
CA GLU A 135 -12.75 -13.90 -19.96
C GLU A 135 -11.78 -14.78 -19.17
N GLY A 136 -11.42 -14.38 -17.94
CA GLY A 136 -10.52 -15.13 -17.08
C GLY A 136 -11.03 -16.57 -16.92
N LEU A 137 -10.24 -17.51 -17.48
CA LEU A 137 -10.40 -18.98 -17.53
C LEU A 137 -11.38 -19.59 -16.51
#